data_AF-A0A9D7D5G0-F1
#
_entry.id   AF-A0A9D7D5G0-F1
#
_cell.length_a   1.000
_cell.length_b   1.000
_cell.length_c   1.000
_cell.angle_alpha   90.00
_cell.angle_beta   90.00
_cell.angle_gamma   90.00
#
_symmetry.space_group_name_H-M   'P 1'
#
loop_
_entity.id
_entity.type
_entity.pdbx_description
1 polymer ?
#
loop_
_entity_poly.entity_id
_entity_poly.type
_entity_poly.pdbx_seq_one_letter_code
_entity_poly.pdbx_strand_id
1 'polypeptide(L)'
;MSTAVTSAQDEQVLFEGHPATLPSLGAWLVAIVTLGIGALVYWLRARGVRYRITTQRVIVERGILSKRMDQIDLYRINDYVVDRPLMQRIVGTGNLTLEAMDKTSRELTLRGLPTDVVALYEALRKATEDEKRRRGVRVVDYEQ
;
A
#
# COMPACT_ATOMS: atom_id res chain seq x y z
N MET A 1 -45.81 22.86 61.09
CA MET A 1 -44.62 22.04 61.36
C MET A 1 -44.96 20.59 61.06
N SER A 2 -44.64 20.12 59.85
CA SER A 2 -44.72 18.72 59.46
C SER A 2 -43.39 18.41 58.78
N THR A 3 -42.41 18.08 59.60
CA THR A 3 -41.05 17.75 59.20
C THR A 3 -40.89 16.25 59.30
N ALA A 4 -40.57 15.59 58.20
CA ALA A 4 -39.50 14.59 58.13
C ALA A 4 -39.46 14.06 56.70
N VAL A 5 -38.44 14.50 55.99
CA VAL A 5 -37.96 13.93 54.75
C VAL A 5 -37.77 12.43 54.96
N THR A 6 -38.50 11.60 54.21
CA THR A 6 -38.29 10.15 54.13
C THR A 6 -36.84 9.89 53.75
N SER A 7 -36.13 9.29 54.69
CA SER A 7 -34.70 9.04 54.67
C SER A 7 -34.30 8.11 53.53
N ALA A 8 -33.60 8.67 52.55
CA ALA A 8 -32.64 7.96 51.69
C ALA A 8 -31.39 7.51 52.51
N GLN A 9 -31.61 6.97 53.72
CA GLN A 9 -30.57 6.37 54.57
C GLN A 9 -30.65 4.86 54.37
N ASP A 10 -29.87 4.34 53.43
CA ASP A 10 -28.95 3.19 53.63
C ASP A 10 -28.37 2.59 52.33
N GLU A 11 -28.38 3.31 51.20
CA GLU A 11 -27.68 2.82 50.02
C GLU A 11 -26.18 3.14 50.11
N GLN A 12 -25.40 2.19 50.67
CA GLN A 12 -23.95 2.26 50.67
C GLN A 12 -23.40 1.69 49.36
N VAL A 13 -22.78 2.55 48.56
CA VAL A 13 -22.10 2.15 47.32
C VAL A 13 -20.85 1.33 47.69
N LEU A 14 -20.97 0.01 47.60
CA LEU A 14 -19.91 -0.96 47.97
C LEU A 14 -18.72 -0.94 47.01
N PHE A 15 -18.93 -0.57 45.75
CA PHE A 15 -17.87 -0.43 44.75
C PHE A 15 -18.39 0.34 43.54
N GLU A 16 -17.71 1.42 43.15
CA GLU A 16 -17.96 2.16 41.93
C GLU A 16 -16.63 2.36 41.22
N GLY A 17 -16.48 1.77 40.04
CA GLY A 17 -15.22 1.77 39.31
C GLY A 17 -15.30 1.03 37.99
N HIS A 18 -14.26 1.19 37.17
CA HIS A 18 -14.15 0.48 35.90
C HIS A 18 -13.63 -0.94 36.18
N PRO A 19 -14.22 -2.01 35.59
CA PRO A 19 -13.64 -3.33 35.70
C PRO A 19 -12.21 -3.31 35.16
N ALA A 20 -11.32 -4.12 35.74
CA ALA A 20 -9.93 -4.22 35.29
C ALA A 20 -9.93 -4.51 33.79
N THR A 21 -9.52 -3.53 32.98
CA THR A 21 -9.55 -3.64 31.51
C THR A 21 -8.66 -4.78 31.01
N LEU A 22 -7.71 -5.21 31.83
CA LEU A 22 -6.74 -6.27 31.54
C LEU A 22 -6.53 -7.14 32.80
N PRO A 23 -7.34 -8.19 33.00
CA PRO A 23 -7.33 -8.98 34.24
C PRO A 23 -6.19 -10.01 34.33
N SER A 24 -5.45 -10.27 33.25
CA SER A 24 -4.40 -11.30 33.24
C SER A 24 -3.21 -10.99 32.32
N LEU A 25 -2.02 -11.46 32.72
CA LEU A 25 -0.81 -11.46 31.87
C LEU A 25 -1.04 -12.21 30.54
N GLY A 26 -1.97 -13.16 30.52
CA GLY A 26 -2.37 -13.88 29.32
C GLY A 26 -2.98 -12.98 28.25
N ALA A 27 -3.77 -11.96 28.63
CA ALA A 27 -4.34 -11.01 27.68
C ALA A 27 -3.25 -10.20 26.95
N TRP A 28 -2.19 -9.80 27.66
CA TRP A 28 -1.03 -9.14 27.08
C TRP A 28 -0.26 -10.06 26.13
N LEU A 29 -0.07 -11.33 26.50
CA LEU A 29 0.57 -12.32 25.62
C LEU A 29 -0.23 -12.50 24.32
N VAL A 30 -1.55 -12.63 24.40
CA VAL A 30 -2.41 -12.75 23.21
C VAL A 30 -2.30 -11.49 22.36
N ALA A 31 -2.38 -10.30 22.95
CA ALA A 31 -2.23 -9.04 22.21
C ALA A 31 -0.88 -8.94 21.50
N ILE A 32 0.22 -9.29 22.17
CA ILE A 32 1.58 -9.29 21.60
C ILE A 32 1.69 -10.31 20.47
N VAL A 33 1.16 -11.53 20.65
CA VAL A 33 1.19 -12.57 19.62
C VAL A 33 0.38 -12.16 18.41
N THR A 34 -0.82 -11.60 18.59
CA THR A 34 -1.66 -11.09 17.49
C THR A 34 -0.94 -9.99 16.73
N LEU A 35 -0.35 -9.03 17.44
CA LEU A 35 0.39 -7.92 16.83
C LEU A 35 1.65 -8.41 16.10
N GLY A 36 2.36 -9.38 16.68
CA GLY A 36 3.55 -10.02 16.10
C GLY A 36 3.23 -10.82 14.83
N ILE A 37 2.15 -11.61 14.83
CA ILE A 37 1.69 -12.33 13.63
C ILE A 37 1.29 -11.34 12.54
N GLY A 38 0.57 -10.26 12.89
CA GLY A 38 0.20 -9.21 11.94
C GLY A 38 1.42 -8.57 11.28
N ALA A 39 2.42 -8.20 12.08
CA ALA A 39 3.68 -7.65 11.59
C ALA A 39 4.45 -8.65 10.71
N LEU A 40 4.49 -9.92 11.10
CA LEU A 40 5.14 -10.98 10.34
C LEU A 40 4.48 -11.19 8.97
N VAL A 41 3.16 -11.24 8.90
CA VAL A 41 2.42 -11.37 7.64
C VAL A 41 2.64 -10.15 6.75
N TYR A 42 2.62 -8.94 7.33
CA TYR A 42 2.93 -7.71 6.60
C TYR A 42 4.35 -7.75 6.02
N TRP A 43 5.34 -8.15 6.83
CA TRP A 43 6.73 -8.27 6.41
C TRP A 43 6.93 -9.30 5.30
N LEU A 44 6.32 -10.49 5.44
CA LEU A 44 6.36 -11.53 4.41
C LEU A 44 5.73 -11.07 3.10
N ARG A 45 4.61 -10.33 3.15
CA ARG A 45 3.98 -9.74 1.96
C ARG A 45 4.88 -8.70 1.30
N ALA A 46 5.51 -7.82 2.08
CA ALA A 46 6.45 -6.84 1.55
C ALA A 46 7.66 -7.49 0.89
N ARG A 47 8.20 -8.58 1.48
CA ARG A 47 9.33 -9.34 0.92
C ARG A 47 8.97 -10.12 -0.36
N GLY A 48 7.69 -10.45 -0.53
CA GLY A 48 7.17 -11.18 -1.69
C GLY A 48 6.99 -10.34 -2.96
N VAL A 49 7.31 -9.05 -2.93
CA VAL A 49 7.20 -8.16 -4.09
C VAL A 49 8.58 -7.66 -4.49
N ARG A 50 8.94 -7.84 -5.77
CA ARG A 50 10.15 -7.26 -6.35
C ARG A 50 9.83 -6.49 -7.62
N TYR A 51 10.38 -5.29 -7.68
CA TYR A 51 10.27 -4.39 -8.82
C TYR A 51 11.61 -4.35 -9.54
N ARG A 52 11.61 -4.59 -10.85
CA ARG A 52 12.79 -4.48 -11.71
C ARG A 52 12.47 -3.58 -12.89
N ILE A 53 13.04 -2.38 -12.86
CA ILE A 53 12.86 -1.36 -13.89
C ILE A 53 14.13 -1.31 -14.73
N THR A 54 13.98 -1.42 -16.05
CA THR A 54 15.09 -1.36 -17.01
C THR A 54 14.73 -0.39 -18.14
N THR A 55 15.71 -0.04 -18.97
CA THR A 55 15.52 0.85 -20.13
C THR A 55 14.65 0.26 -21.24
N GLN A 56 14.32 -1.03 -21.18
CA GLN A 56 13.53 -1.72 -22.22
C GLN A 56 12.20 -2.25 -21.70
N ARG A 57 12.13 -2.60 -20.42
CA ARG A 57 10.96 -3.25 -19.81
C ARG A 57 10.88 -3.01 -18.31
N VAL A 58 9.66 -3.08 -17.79
CA VAL A 58 9.36 -3.12 -16.36
C VAL A 58 8.84 -4.51 -16.02
N ILE A 59 9.44 -5.13 -15.00
CA ILE A 59 9.10 -6.46 -14.51
C ILE A 59 8.67 -6.34 -13.05
N VAL A 60 7.53 -6.94 -12.73
CA VAL A 60 6.95 -6.99 -11.38
C VAL A 60 6.77 -8.44 -11.00
N GLU A 61 7.53 -8.88 -10.01
CA GLU A 61 7.39 -10.20 -9.40
C GLU A 61 6.56 -10.06 -8.12
N ARG A 62 5.46 -10.81 -8.02
CA ARG A 62 4.58 -10.83 -6.84
C ARG A 62 4.30 -12.25 -6.39
N GLY A 63 4.42 -12.47 -5.08
CA GLY A 63 3.96 -13.66 -4.39
C GLY A 63 5.01 -14.31 -3.51
N ILE A 64 4.54 -15.01 -2.47
CA ILE A 64 5.38 -15.60 -1.43
C ILE A 64 5.59 -17.10 -1.70
N LEU A 65 4.50 -17.84 -1.91
CA LEU A 65 4.53 -19.28 -2.25
C LEU A 65 4.38 -19.51 -3.76
N SER A 66 3.47 -18.78 -4.41
CA SER A 66 3.26 -18.79 -5.86
C SER A 66 3.77 -17.47 -6.42
N LYS A 67 4.83 -17.52 -7.24
CA LYS A 67 5.42 -16.33 -7.87
C LYS A 67 4.74 -16.07 -9.21
N ARG A 68 4.10 -14.91 -9.35
CA ARG A 68 3.61 -14.38 -10.62
C ARG A 68 4.59 -13.30 -11.08
N MET A 69 4.98 -13.37 -12.36
CA MET A 69 5.83 -12.36 -13.00
C MET A 69 5.01 -11.67 -14.08
N ASP A 70 4.82 -10.36 -13.93
CA ASP A 70 4.16 -9.52 -14.92
C ASP A 70 5.23 -8.62 -15.57
N GLN A 71 5.29 -8.59 -16.91
CA GLN A 71 6.26 -7.78 -17.66
C GLN A 71 5.52 -6.89 -18.65
N ILE A 72 5.94 -5.63 -18.73
CA ILE A 72 5.54 -4.69 -19.78
C ILE A 72 6.79 -4.10 -20.45
N ASP A 73 6.82 -4.10 -21.78
CA ASP A 73 7.90 -3.45 -22.53
C ASP A 73 7.64 -1.95 -22.62
N LEU A 74 8.68 -1.13 -22.48
CA LEU A 74 8.57 0.33 -22.42
C LEU A 74 7.92 0.93 -23.68
N TYR A 75 8.23 0.40 -24.87
CA TYR A 75 7.66 0.89 -26.12
C TYR A 75 6.14 0.71 -26.23
N ARG A 76 5.53 -0.16 -25.41
CA ARG A 76 4.09 -0.41 -25.37
C ARG A 76 3.33 0.50 -24.40
N ILE A 77 4.06 1.24 -23.57
CA ILE A 77 3.47 2.14 -22.59
C ILE A 77 2.95 3.38 -23.32
N ASN A 78 1.70 3.72 -23.03
CA ASN A 78 1.05 4.92 -23.55
C ASN A 78 1.06 6.04 -22.53
N ASP A 79 0.63 5.72 -21.31
CA ASP A 79 0.43 6.71 -20.26
C ASP A 79 0.99 6.23 -18.91
N TYR A 80 1.23 7.20 -18.04
CA TYR A 80 1.82 7.04 -16.72
C TYR A 80 1.02 7.85 -15.70
N VAL A 81 0.53 7.18 -14.67
CA VAL A 81 -0.18 7.85 -13.57
C VAL A 81 0.68 7.79 -12.31
N VAL A 82 1.03 8.95 -11.79
CA VAL A 82 1.78 9.09 -10.52
C VAL A 82 0.81 9.46 -9.42
N ASP A 83 0.72 8.61 -8.40
CA ASP A 83 -0.12 8.86 -7.22
C ASP A 83 0.75 8.93 -5.96
N ARG A 84 0.62 10.04 -5.22
CA ARG A 84 1.40 10.30 -4.00
C ARG A 84 0.52 11.00 -2.94
N PRO A 85 -0.28 10.24 -2.19
CA PRO A 85 -1.09 10.79 -1.12
C PRO A 85 -0.20 11.36 0.00
N LEU A 86 -0.76 12.29 0.80
CA LEU A 86 -0.01 13.02 1.84
C LEU A 86 0.75 12.10 2.80
N MET A 87 0.15 10.99 3.21
CA MET A 87 0.80 10.02 4.10
C MET A 87 2.01 9.35 3.45
N GLN A 88 1.92 8.97 2.17
CA GLN A 88 3.06 8.41 1.46
C GLN A 88 4.15 9.47 1.20
N ARG A 89 3.77 10.75 1.06
CA ARG A 89 4.73 11.86 0.97
C ARG A 89 5.58 12.00 2.24
N ILE A 90 4.97 11.84 3.41
CA ILE A 90 5.68 11.85 4.71
C ILE A 90 6.60 10.65 4.86
N VAL A 91 6.15 9.46 4.47
CA VAL A 91 6.94 8.21 4.54
C VAL A 91 8.00 8.12 3.43
N GLY A 92 8.06 9.07 2.50
CA GLY A 92 9.03 9.08 1.40
C GLY A 92 8.77 8.00 0.34
N THR A 93 7.51 7.59 0.19
CA THR A 93 7.06 6.53 -0.71
C THR A 93 6.11 7.08 -1.78
N GLY A 94 5.91 6.38 -2.88
CA GLY A 94 4.83 6.68 -3.83
C GLY A 94 4.42 5.50 -4.72
N ASN A 95 3.40 5.73 -5.54
CA ASN A 95 2.86 4.74 -6.48
C ASN A 95 2.99 5.23 -7.92
N LEU A 96 3.33 4.32 -8.82
CA LEU A 96 3.43 4.57 -10.26
C LEU A 96 2.63 3.51 -11.01
N THR A 97 1.65 3.94 -11.78
CA THR A 97 0.85 3.07 -12.64
C THR A 97 1.27 3.28 -14.09
N LEU A 98 1.53 2.17 -14.78
CA LEU A 98 1.89 2.14 -16.20
C LEU A 98 0.73 1.56 -17.00
N GLU A 99 0.25 2.28 -18.01
CA GLU A 99 -0.84 1.83 -18.88
C GLU A 99 -0.33 1.44 -20.26
N ALA A 100 -0.70 0.24 -20.71
CA ALA A 100 -0.33 -0.28 -22.03
C ALA A 100 -1.43 -0.01 -23.06
N MET A 101 -1.05 0.16 -24.33
CA MET A 101 -2.03 0.26 -25.43
C MET A 101 -2.80 -1.04 -25.69
N ASP A 102 -2.22 -2.20 -25.34
CA ASP A 102 -2.75 -3.51 -25.71
C ASP A 102 -3.74 -4.06 -24.67
N LYS A 103 -4.88 -4.59 -25.12
CA LYS A 103 -6.02 -5.00 -24.25
C LYS A 103 -5.68 -6.15 -23.31
N THR A 104 -4.63 -6.90 -23.58
CA THR A 104 -4.20 -8.09 -22.82
C THR A 104 -3.36 -7.79 -21.59
N SER A 105 -2.75 -6.61 -21.47
CA SER A 105 -1.94 -6.23 -20.30
C SER A 105 -2.20 -4.77 -19.93
N ARG A 106 -3.43 -4.52 -19.51
CA ARG A 106 -4.03 -3.17 -19.45
C ARG A 106 -3.32 -2.21 -18.50
N GLU A 107 -2.82 -2.69 -17.36
CA GLU A 107 -2.29 -1.83 -16.31
C GLU A 107 -1.24 -2.56 -15.46
N LEU A 108 -0.12 -1.89 -15.16
CA LEU A 108 0.91 -2.37 -14.24
C LEU A 108 1.16 -1.33 -13.14
N THR A 109 0.64 -1.59 -11.95
CA THR A 109 0.82 -0.73 -10.77
C THR A 109 2.05 -1.13 -9.94
N LEU A 110 2.97 -0.20 -9.77
CA LEU A 110 4.09 -0.24 -8.84
C LEU A 110 3.66 0.52 -7.58
N ARG A 111 3.61 -0.16 -6.43
CA ARG A 111 3.14 0.42 -5.16
C ARG A 111 4.28 0.47 -4.18
N GLY A 112 4.31 1.50 -3.34
CA GLY A 112 5.24 1.50 -2.23
C GLY A 112 6.71 1.72 -2.64
N LEU A 113 6.96 2.45 -3.73
CA LEU A 113 8.33 2.69 -4.21
C LEU A 113 9.07 3.63 -3.24
N PRO A 114 10.19 3.21 -2.63
CA PRO A 114 10.95 4.01 -1.66
C PRO A 114 11.90 5.00 -2.37
N THR A 115 11.39 5.69 -3.40
CA THR A 115 12.17 6.61 -4.25
C THR A 115 11.26 7.76 -4.65
N ASP A 116 11.87 8.85 -5.10
CA ASP A 116 11.12 9.92 -5.74
C ASP A 116 10.47 9.42 -7.04
N VAL A 117 9.17 9.15 -6.95
CA VAL A 117 8.39 8.61 -8.06
C VAL A 117 8.33 9.58 -9.24
N VAL A 118 8.44 10.89 -8.98
CA VAL A 118 8.44 11.91 -10.04
C VAL A 118 9.73 11.80 -10.88
N ALA A 119 10.88 11.74 -10.22
CA ALA A 119 12.16 11.55 -10.91
C ALA A 119 12.24 10.21 -11.65
N LEU A 120 11.69 9.14 -11.06
CA LEU A 120 11.60 7.83 -11.71
C LEU A 120 10.70 7.86 -12.95
N TYR A 121 9.56 8.56 -12.88
CA TYR A 121 8.67 8.77 -14.01
C TYR A 121 9.39 9.50 -15.15
N GLU A 122 10.10 10.60 -14.87
CA GLU A 122 10.85 11.34 -15.90
C GLU A 122 11.92 10.46 -16.56
N ALA A 123 12.66 9.68 -15.76
CA ALA A 123 13.66 8.74 -16.27
C ALA A 123 13.04 7.64 -17.15
N LEU A 124 11.89 7.09 -16.73
CA LEU A 124 11.13 6.10 -17.48
C LEU A 124 10.58 6.65 -18.79
N ARG A 125 10.01 7.86 -18.76
CA ARG A 125 9.50 8.54 -19.94
C ARG A 125 10.60 8.72 -20.98
N LYS A 126 11.76 9.22 -20.56
CA LYS A 126 12.93 9.38 -21.43
C LYS A 126 13.38 8.05 -22.03
N ALA A 127 13.49 7.00 -21.20
CA ALA A 127 13.87 5.67 -21.67
C ALA A 127 12.85 5.09 -22.68
N THR A 128 11.56 5.39 -22.51
CA THR A 128 10.50 4.98 -23.44
C THR A 128 10.62 5.70 -24.77
N GLU A 129 10.85 7.01 -24.76
CA GLU A 129 11.05 7.79 -25.99
C GLU A 129 12.28 7.29 -26.77
N ASP A 130 13.38 6.98 -26.07
CA ASP A 130 14.60 6.42 -26.65
C ASP A 130 14.34 5.02 -27.25
N GLU A 131 13.63 4.14 -26.56
CA GLU A 131 13.31 2.78 -27.05
C GLU A 131 12.30 2.82 -28.21
N LYS A 132 11.30 3.71 -28.18
CA LYS A 132 10.36 3.93 -29.30
C LYS A 132 11.12 4.42 -30.55
N ARG A 133 12.04 5.38 -30.38
CA ARG A 133 12.90 5.89 -31.46
C ARG A 133 13.78 4.79 -32.02
N ARG A 134 14.40 3.97 -31.16
CA ARG A 134 15.27 2.86 -31.55
C ARG A 134 14.54 1.78 -32.36
N ARG A 135 13.30 1.47 -32.01
CA ARG A 135 12.49 0.47 -32.71
C ARG A 135 11.74 1.00 -33.93
N GLY A 136 11.78 2.31 -34.19
CA GLY A 136 11.06 2.93 -35.31
C GLY A 136 9.53 2.81 -35.18
N VAL A 137 9.01 2.57 -33.97
CA VAL A 137 7.58 2.43 -33.72
C VAL A 137 6.99 3.82 -33.68
N ARG A 138 6.40 4.26 -34.81
CA ARG A 138 5.53 5.43 -34.85
C ARG A 138 4.25 5.07 -34.11
N VAL A 139 3.99 5.75 -33.00
CA VAL A 139 2.67 5.74 -32.37
C VAL A 139 1.71 6.31 -33.41
N VAL A 140 0.84 5.47 -33.95
CA VAL A 140 -0.27 5.93 -34.77
C VAL A 140 -1.29 6.44 -33.76
N ASP A 141 -1.37 7.76 -33.62
CA ASP A 141 -2.38 8.41 -32.79
C ASP A 141 -3.76 7.99 -33.31
N TYR A 142 -4.42 7.08 -32.59
CA TYR A 142 -5.84 6.82 -32.76
C TYR A 142 -6.57 7.73 -31.78
N GLU A 143 -6.67 9.01 -32.12
CA GLU A 143 -7.66 9.90 -31.50
C GLU A 143 -9.02 9.63 -32.17
N GLN A 144 -10.00 9.18 -31.39
CA GLN A 144 -11.44 9.35 -31.64
C GLN A 144 -12.14 9.69 -30.32
#